data_AF-A0A850GE32-F1
#
_entry.id   AF-A0A850GE32-F1
#
_cell.length_a   1.000
_cell.length_b   1.000
_cell.length_c   1.000
_cell.angle_alpha   90.00
_cell.angle_beta   90.00
_cell.angle_gamma   90.00
#
_symmetry.space_group_name_H-M   'P 1'
#
loop_
_entity.id
_entity.type
_entity.pdbx_description
1 polymer ?
#
loop_
_entity_poly.entity_id
_entity_poly.type
_entity_poly.pdbx_seq_one_letter_code
_entity_poly.pdbx_strand_id
1 'polypeptide(L)'
;MGDERRWAAGYQFLEELWRGRNRIIYDRSLEQPLHRGEPEDGPLATLIDALIPRASADARVWMALDNDRRAASFARDRGGTIFLDLDAAGEIAGDEPWEVALVDLGEGGLSDESGGLSPELEALLELLGERASDDPERSVAITVGCAGLDEDACYEQLADLVDELFGDGRVYGLTRPRVAAFYDFGPVLESEGGGEGSDDEPGIEVDNSLGSESPRFEAFVAVIGRRLPSEGVTFVEVAGGGERQVAASAPGSSAGSSAGDEGAAALRAQLAEAQRRGDLQAIERQELLEKLELAEDRIASLEETLEVGDDEPSGEADDSPRLDAALAREQTLRWELARLRGELELAQARPVEALEAELAGLRAKLQTAEAALASRADEDELDDEDDFDDDFDDELDDGELTLIVETAQPSSARLRHWKRARGQIERLLRKLERGGRLSALELHRELKKLL
;
A
#
# COMPACT_ATOMS: atom_id res chain seq x y z
N MET A 1 15.49 3.97 -14.99
CA MET A 1 14.68 4.89 -14.16
C MET A 1 13.55 4.19 -13.39
N GLY A 2 13.13 2.95 -13.75
CA GLY A 2 12.11 2.20 -12.98
C GLY A 2 12.60 1.62 -11.65
N ASP A 3 13.89 1.24 -11.58
CA ASP A 3 14.48 0.57 -10.41
C ASP A 3 14.64 1.47 -9.20
N GLU A 4 15.10 2.72 -9.40
CA GLU A 4 15.33 3.68 -8.31
C GLU A 4 14.05 3.97 -7.52
N ARG A 5 12.90 4.01 -8.20
CA ARG A 5 11.58 4.18 -7.56
C ARG A 5 11.11 2.93 -6.81
N ARG A 6 11.48 1.74 -7.30
CA ARG A 6 11.07 0.45 -6.71
C ARG A 6 11.85 0.24 -5.43
N TRP A 7 13.14 0.46 -5.55
CA TRP A 7 14.10 0.55 -4.47
C TRP A 7 13.62 1.52 -3.37
N ALA A 8 13.38 2.79 -3.72
CA ALA A 8 12.95 3.79 -2.74
C ALA A 8 11.66 3.39 -2.00
N ALA A 9 10.69 2.84 -2.72
CA ALA A 9 9.44 2.36 -2.12
C ALA A 9 9.68 1.21 -1.13
N GLY A 10 10.54 0.26 -1.47
CA GLY A 10 10.86 -0.88 -0.61
C GLY A 10 11.52 -0.44 0.71
N TYR A 11 12.52 0.43 0.65
CA TYR A 11 13.20 0.89 1.87
C TYR A 11 12.35 1.84 2.71
N GLN A 12 11.48 2.64 2.10
CA GLN A 12 10.54 3.48 2.84
C GLN A 12 9.43 2.65 3.50
N PHE A 13 8.95 1.58 2.85
CA PHE A 13 8.06 0.61 3.49
C PHE A 13 8.72 -0.07 4.71
N LEU A 14 10.01 -0.38 4.60
CA LEU A 14 10.78 -1.02 5.67
C LEU A 14 11.36 -0.02 6.69
N GLU A 15 11.05 1.28 6.60
CA GLU A 15 11.71 2.32 7.38
C GLU A 15 11.62 2.10 8.90
N GLU A 16 10.45 1.69 9.38
CA GLU A 16 10.22 1.35 10.78
C GLU A 16 11.11 0.20 11.27
N LEU A 17 11.50 -0.71 10.36
CA LEU A 17 12.35 -1.83 10.66
C LEU A 17 13.78 -1.36 10.96
N TRP A 18 14.37 -0.53 10.07
CA TRP A 18 15.82 -0.28 10.05
C TRP A 18 16.26 1.08 10.61
N ARG A 19 15.36 2.05 10.73
CA ARG A 19 15.73 3.42 11.13
C ARG A 19 16.22 3.46 12.58
N GLY A 20 17.41 4.03 12.78
CA GLY A 20 18.04 4.13 14.10
C GLY A 20 18.62 2.81 14.65
N ARG A 21 18.67 1.75 13.84
CA ARG A 21 19.13 0.40 14.25
C ARG A 21 20.41 -0.02 13.55
N ASN A 22 21.20 -0.85 14.24
CA ASN A 22 22.41 -1.44 13.67
C ASN A 22 22.03 -2.36 12.52
N ARG A 23 22.60 -2.16 11.33
CA ARG A 23 22.11 -2.85 10.13
C ARG A 23 23.18 -3.28 9.15
N ILE A 24 22.93 -4.43 8.54
CA ILE A 24 23.67 -4.97 7.40
C ILE A 24 22.83 -4.69 6.14
N ILE A 25 23.45 -4.17 5.10
CA ILE A 25 22.79 -3.87 3.83
C ILE A 25 23.55 -4.60 2.73
N TYR A 26 22.86 -5.39 1.92
CA TYR A 26 23.37 -5.93 0.67
C TYR A 26 22.38 -5.57 -0.44
N ASP A 27 22.79 -4.72 -1.37
CA ASP A 27 21.93 -4.27 -2.45
C ASP A 27 22.76 -3.79 -3.64
N ARG A 28 22.73 -4.58 -4.71
CA ARG A 28 23.44 -4.27 -5.97
C ARG A 28 22.89 -3.04 -6.68
N SER A 29 21.60 -2.75 -6.50
CA SER A 29 20.93 -1.59 -7.08
C SER A 29 21.40 -0.30 -6.41
N LEU A 30 21.76 -0.35 -5.11
CA LEU A 30 22.35 0.77 -4.36
C LEU A 30 23.77 1.12 -4.80
N GLU A 31 24.54 0.16 -5.32
CA GLU A 31 25.90 0.43 -5.79
C GLU A 31 25.91 1.36 -7.02
N GLN A 32 24.90 1.27 -7.89
CA GLN A 32 24.81 2.09 -9.10
C GLN A 32 24.70 3.60 -8.85
N PRO A 33 23.79 4.11 -8.00
CA PRO A 33 23.74 5.53 -7.67
C PRO A 33 25.00 6.01 -6.94
N LEU A 34 25.57 5.18 -6.05
CA LEU A 34 26.87 5.48 -5.41
C LEU A 34 27.99 5.60 -6.46
N HIS A 35 27.93 4.84 -7.56
CA HIS A 35 28.90 4.92 -8.65
C HIS A 35 28.74 6.15 -9.56
N ARG A 36 27.51 6.62 -9.80
CA ARG A 36 27.26 7.73 -10.74
C ARG A 36 27.58 9.11 -10.14
N GLY A 37 27.80 9.18 -8.82
CA GLY A 37 27.72 10.44 -8.09
C GLY A 37 26.26 10.78 -7.86
N GLU A 38 25.91 11.10 -6.62
CA GLU A 38 24.52 11.15 -6.19
C GLU A 38 23.76 12.34 -6.77
N PRO A 39 22.41 12.26 -6.85
CA PRO A 39 21.60 13.46 -6.93
C PRO A 39 21.89 14.33 -5.71
N GLU A 40 22.34 15.56 -5.93
CA GLU A 40 22.79 16.47 -4.85
C GLU A 40 21.64 16.90 -3.92
N ASP A 41 20.39 16.83 -4.39
CA ASP A 41 19.21 17.25 -3.64
C ASP A 41 17.98 16.38 -3.98
N GLY A 42 17.16 16.06 -2.96
CA GLY A 42 15.84 15.45 -3.13
C GLY A 42 15.51 14.34 -2.12
N PRO A 43 14.25 13.84 -2.13
CA PRO A 43 13.79 12.80 -1.21
C PRO A 43 14.55 11.48 -1.34
N LEU A 44 15.04 11.15 -2.55
CA LEU A 44 15.90 9.98 -2.77
C LEU A 44 17.26 10.14 -2.08
N ALA A 45 17.86 11.33 -2.15
CA ALA A 45 19.12 11.63 -1.48
C ALA A 45 18.97 11.54 0.04
N THR A 46 17.85 12.05 0.59
CA THR A 46 17.52 11.93 2.01
C THR A 46 17.40 10.46 2.45
N LEU A 47 16.78 9.60 1.63
CA LEU A 47 16.66 8.18 1.93
C LEU A 47 18.01 7.46 1.91
N ILE A 48 18.85 7.74 0.89
CA ILE A 48 20.22 7.20 0.80
C ILE A 48 21.06 7.65 2.00
N ASP A 49 20.97 8.93 2.38
CA ASP A 49 21.67 9.49 3.55
C ASP A 49 21.21 8.85 4.87
N ALA A 50 19.93 8.51 4.97
CA ALA A 50 19.41 7.81 6.13
C ALA A 50 19.87 6.34 6.18
N LEU A 51 19.93 5.65 5.03
CA LEU A 51 20.35 4.25 4.92
C LEU A 51 21.86 4.07 5.11
N ILE A 52 22.66 4.88 4.43
CA ILE A 52 24.13 4.81 4.35
C ILE A 52 24.70 6.16 4.80
N PRO A 53 24.80 6.46 6.10
CA PRO A 53 25.12 7.80 6.58
C PRO A 53 26.54 8.28 6.22
N ARG A 54 26.67 9.58 5.89
CA ARG A 54 27.97 10.23 5.61
C ARG A 54 28.81 10.49 6.85
N ALA A 55 28.15 10.78 7.97
CA ALA A 55 28.78 11.01 9.26
C ALA A 55 28.47 9.83 10.21
N SER A 56 29.24 9.68 11.28
CA SER A 56 28.95 8.70 12.32
C SER A 56 27.52 8.89 12.81
N ALA A 57 26.67 7.90 12.53
CA ALA A 57 25.33 7.82 13.07
C ALA A 57 25.36 7.14 14.44
N ASP A 58 24.27 7.27 15.21
CA ASP A 58 24.09 6.56 16.47
C ASP A 58 24.03 5.04 16.26
N ALA A 59 23.55 4.61 15.09
CA ALA A 59 23.51 3.23 14.65
C ALA A 59 24.67 2.89 13.69
N ARG A 60 25.27 1.72 13.88
CA ARG A 60 26.30 1.19 12.98
C ARG A 60 25.67 0.63 11.71
N VAL A 61 26.28 0.97 10.58
CA VAL A 61 25.85 0.51 9.26
C VAL A 61 26.99 -0.21 8.58
N TRP A 62 26.72 -1.44 8.15
CA TRP A 62 27.61 -2.25 7.32
C TRP A 62 26.96 -2.44 5.96
N MET A 63 27.67 -2.12 4.88
CA MET A 63 27.22 -2.37 3.52
C MET A 63 28.12 -3.41 2.87
N ALA A 64 27.56 -4.58 2.56
CA ALA A 64 28.20 -5.61 1.78
C ALA A 64 28.12 -5.23 0.30
N LEU A 65 29.27 -5.26 -0.37
CA LEU A 65 29.41 -4.97 -1.78
C LEU A 65 29.62 -6.28 -2.55
N ASP A 66 28.99 -6.39 -3.70
CA ASP A 66 29.26 -7.46 -4.67
C ASP A 66 30.67 -7.31 -5.27
N ASN A 67 31.19 -6.07 -5.30
CA ASN A 67 32.53 -5.74 -5.79
C ASN A 67 33.30 -4.78 -4.85
N ASP A 68 34.27 -5.33 -4.13
CA ASP A 68 35.07 -4.65 -3.10
C ASP A 68 36.01 -3.56 -3.64
N ARG A 69 36.29 -3.54 -4.95
CA ARG A 69 37.30 -2.66 -5.58
C ARG A 69 37.11 -1.17 -5.28
N ARG A 70 35.88 -0.76 -4.95
CA ARG A 70 35.52 0.63 -4.63
C ARG A 70 35.12 0.88 -3.19
N ALA A 71 35.19 -0.13 -2.32
CA ALA A 71 34.88 0.01 -0.89
C ALA A 71 35.63 1.19 -0.24
N ALA A 72 36.93 1.32 -0.54
CA ALA A 72 37.75 2.42 -0.03
C ALA A 72 37.39 3.80 -0.58
N SER A 73 36.74 3.89 -1.74
CA SER A 73 36.23 5.15 -2.28
C SER A 73 34.94 5.54 -1.58
N PHE A 74 34.01 4.59 -1.45
CA PHE A 74 32.74 4.82 -0.75
C PHE A 74 32.96 5.16 0.71
N ALA A 75 33.85 4.46 1.41
CA ALA A 75 34.17 4.76 2.81
C ALA A 75 34.72 6.18 3.04
N ARG A 76 35.32 6.83 2.02
CA ARG A 76 35.79 8.23 2.14
C ARG A 76 34.63 9.23 2.05
N ASP A 77 33.68 8.98 1.16
CA ASP A 77 32.50 9.84 1.01
C ASP A 77 31.45 9.57 2.09
N ARG A 78 31.37 8.33 2.55
CA ARG A 78 30.34 7.78 3.45
C ARG A 78 30.98 7.28 4.76
N GLY A 79 31.65 8.18 5.49
CA GLY A 79 32.41 7.85 6.69
C GLY A 79 31.59 7.31 7.88
N GLY A 80 30.26 7.34 7.79
CA GLY A 80 29.34 6.70 8.75
C GLY A 80 28.98 5.25 8.43
N THR A 81 29.44 4.71 7.29
CA THR A 81 29.15 3.33 6.86
C THR A 81 30.44 2.55 6.62
N ILE A 82 30.45 1.29 7.04
CA ILE A 82 31.56 0.38 6.83
C ILE A 82 31.24 -0.47 5.59
N PHE A 83 32.07 -0.35 4.56
CA PHE A 83 31.92 -1.11 3.31
C PHE A 83 32.78 -2.37 3.36
N LEU A 84 32.18 -3.50 3.03
CA LEU A 84 32.73 -4.85 3.18
C LEU A 84 32.56 -5.64 1.88
N ASP A 85 33.33 -6.70 1.69
CA ASP A 85 32.97 -7.77 0.75
C ASP A 85 31.95 -8.74 1.39
N LEU A 86 31.44 -9.70 0.61
CA LEU A 86 30.48 -10.70 1.08
C LEU A 86 31.06 -11.62 2.17
N ASP A 87 32.34 -11.99 2.07
CA ASP A 87 33.00 -12.84 3.06
C ASP A 87 33.07 -12.15 4.43
N ALA A 88 33.52 -10.89 4.48
CA ALA A 88 33.54 -10.10 5.69
C ALA A 88 32.11 -9.79 6.19
N ALA A 89 31.13 -9.63 5.30
CA ALA A 89 29.74 -9.50 5.71
C ALA A 89 29.23 -10.74 6.46
N GLY A 90 29.69 -11.93 6.08
CA GLY A 90 29.47 -13.18 6.83
C GLY A 90 30.06 -13.12 8.24
N GLU A 91 31.31 -12.66 8.39
CA GLU A 91 31.93 -12.49 9.72
C GLU A 91 31.13 -11.52 10.60
N ILE A 92 30.71 -10.38 10.03
CA ILE A 92 29.88 -9.38 10.73
C ILE A 92 28.50 -9.95 11.10
N ALA A 93 27.88 -10.74 10.22
CA ALA A 93 26.62 -11.41 10.51
C ALA A 93 26.75 -12.38 11.70
N GLY A 94 27.92 -12.99 11.89
CA GLY A 94 28.22 -13.87 13.01
C GLY A 94 28.56 -13.15 14.33
N ASP A 95 29.35 -12.09 14.28
CA ASP A 95 30.04 -11.60 15.48
C ASP A 95 29.54 -10.24 15.99
N GLU A 96 28.95 -9.41 15.12
CA GLU A 96 28.52 -8.06 15.50
C GLU A 96 27.06 -8.00 15.98
N PRO A 97 26.69 -6.98 16.77
CA PRO A 97 25.34 -6.78 17.29
C PRO A 97 24.46 -6.05 16.26
N TRP A 98 24.30 -6.62 15.08
CA TRP A 98 23.32 -6.14 14.12
C TRP A 98 21.91 -6.51 14.57
N GLU A 99 20.95 -5.68 14.19
CA GLU A 99 19.53 -5.84 14.53
C GLU A 99 18.68 -6.06 13.28
N VAL A 100 19.12 -5.54 12.13
CA VAL A 100 18.40 -5.69 10.87
C VAL A 100 19.34 -6.00 9.72
N ALA A 101 18.99 -6.98 8.90
CA ALA A 101 19.64 -7.21 7.61
C ALA A 101 18.67 -6.89 6.46
N LEU A 102 19.09 -6.05 5.53
CA LEU A 102 18.35 -5.68 4.33
C LEU A 102 19.09 -6.26 3.12
N VAL A 103 18.47 -7.20 2.43
CA VAL A 103 19.09 -7.96 1.33
C VAL A 103 18.23 -7.83 0.08
N ASP A 104 18.72 -7.12 -0.94
CA ASP A 104 18.10 -7.07 -2.27
C ASP A 104 18.83 -8.03 -3.22
N LEU A 105 18.12 -9.06 -3.66
CA LEU A 105 18.63 -10.07 -4.60
C LEU A 105 18.57 -9.59 -6.07
N GLY A 106 17.92 -8.45 -6.32
CA GLY A 106 17.76 -7.86 -7.64
C GLY A 106 16.75 -8.58 -8.53
N GLU A 107 16.81 -8.28 -9.82
CA GLU A 107 15.96 -8.89 -10.84
C GLU A 107 16.53 -10.24 -11.26
N GLY A 108 15.72 -11.30 -11.16
CA GLY A 108 16.16 -12.63 -11.56
C GLY A 108 17.31 -13.21 -10.73
N GLY A 109 17.53 -12.70 -9.51
CA GLY A 109 18.53 -13.22 -8.57
C GLY A 109 18.40 -14.71 -8.23
N LEU A 110 17.29 -15.33 -8.64
CA LEU A 110 16.96 -16.75 -8.45
C LEU A 110 16.72 -17.50 -9.79
N SER A 111 16.87 -16.85 -10.96
CA SER A 111 16.30 -17.34 -12.23
C SER A 111 17.27 -17.59 -13.40
N ASP A 112 18.59 -17.48 -13.26
CA ASP A 112 19.48 -17.81 -14.39
C ASP A 112 19.51 -19.33 -14.66
N GLU A 113 19.89 -19.77 -15.88
CA GLU A 113 19.97 -21.20 -16.25
C GLU A 113 21.04 -22.00 -15.45
N SER A 114 21.72 -21.34 -14.52
CA SER A 114 22.62 -21.88 -13.48
C SER A 114 22.02 -21.77 -12.06
N GLY A 115 20.71 -21.50 -11.98
CA GLY A 115 19.96 -20.73 -10.97
C GLY A 115 20.14 -21.08 -9.50
N GLY A 116 21.20 -20.55 -8.92
CA GLY A 116 21.39 -20.45 -7.49
C GLY A 116 21.95 -19.08 -7.13
N LEU A 117 21.77 -18.70 -5.87
CA LEU A 117 22.50 -17.60 -5.25
C LEU A 117 24.01 -17.86 -5.39
N SER A 118 24.84 -16.82 -5.38
CA SER A 118 26.28 -17.08 -5.24
C SER A 118 26.53 -17.79 -3.91
N PRO A 119 27.48 -18.74 -3.84
CA PRO A 119 27.70 -19.52 -2.62
C PRO A 119 28.06 -18.62 -1.42
N GLU A 120 28.67 -17.47 -1.66
CA GLU A 120 28.96 -16.48 -0.63
C GLU A 120 27.69 -15.79 -0.10
N LEU A 121 26.73 -15.49 -0.98
CA LEU A 121 25.45 -14.87 -0.62
C LEU A 121 24.52 -15.90 0.05
N GLU A 122 24.53 -17.14 -0.42
CA GLU A 122 23.82 -18.25 0.22
C GLU A 122 24.33 -18.48 1.65
N ALA A 123 25.66 -18.56 1.83
CA ALA A 123 26.27 -18.67 3.16
C ALA A 123 25.95 -17.48 4.08
N LEU A 124 25.89 -16.25 3.53
CA LEU A 124 25.46 -15.08 4.27
C LEU A 124 23.99 -15.20 4.71
N LEU A 125 23.09 -15.61 3.81
CA LEU A 125 21.67 -15.78 4.12
C LEU A 125 21.42 -16.88 5.14
N GLU A 126 22.11 -18.02 5.02
CA GLU A 126 22.07 -19.11 6.02
C GLU A 126 22.46 -18.58 7.41
N LEU A 127 23.55 -17.83 7.50
CA LEU A 127 24.04 -17.29 8.77
C LEU A 127 23.09 -16.22 9.33
N LEU A 128 22.54 -15.35 8.47
CA LEU A 128 21.53 -14.38 8.88
C LEU A 128 20.27 -15.08 9.40
N GLY A 129 19.85 -16.19 8.77
CA GLY A 129 18.71 -17.00 9.18
C GLY A 129 18.92 -17.69 10.51
N GLU A 130 20.07 -18.34 10.71
CA GLU A 130 20.46 -18.95 11.99
C GLU A 130 20.40 -17.91 13.12
N ARG A 131 21.03 -16.75 12.92
CA ARG A 131 21.07 -15.71 13.95
C ARG A 131 19.75 -15.01 14.19
N ALA A 132 18.91 -14.84 13.18
CA ALA A 132 17.56 -14.30 13.35
C ALA A 132 16.63 -15.27 14.10
N SER A 133 16.88 -16.58 13.97
CA SER A 133 16.18 -17.61 14.74
C SER A 133 16.60 -17.63 16.21
N ASP A 134 17.90 -17.45 16.47
CA ASP A 134 18.46 -17.43 17.83
C ASP A 134 18.13 -16.16 18.63
N ASP A 135 18.04 -15.01 17.96
CA ASP A 135 17.83 -13.72 18.59
C ASP A 135 16.55 -13.02 18.06
N PRO A 136 15.48 -12.93 18.86
CA PRO A 136 14.21 -12.36 18.41
C PRO A 136 14.26 -10.85 18.12
N GLU A 137 15.32 -10.15 18.54
CA GLU A 137 15.50 -8.73 18.23
C GLU A 137 16.05 -8.50 16.82
N ARG A 138 16.57 -9.56 16.19
CA ARG A 138 17.08 -9.55 14.82
C ARG A 138 15.97 -9.75 13.81
N SER A 139 16.08 -9.07 12.68
CA SER A 139 15.12 -9.21 11.58
C SER A 139 15.84 -9.17 10.24
N VAL A 140 15.36 -9.95 9.28
CA VAL A 140 15.92 -10.02 7.93
C VAL A 140 14.84 -9.64 6.95
N ALA A 141 15.12 -8.71 6.04
CA ALA A 141 14.24 -8.35 4.95
C ALA A 141 14.91 -8.71 3.63
N ILE A 142 14.26 -9.57 2.84
CA ILE A 142 14.76 -10.04 1.54
C ILE A 142 13.84 -9.48 0.46
N THR A 143 14.42 -8.78 -0.52
CA THR A 143 13.69 -8.20 -1.66
C THR A 143 14.07 -8.92 -2.95
N VAL A 144 13.07 -9.25 -3.77
CA VAL A 144 13.24 -9.84 -5.11
C VAL A 144 12.45 -9.03 -6.12
N GLY A 145 13.12 -8.58 -7.19
CA GLY A 145 12.50 -7.85 -8.30
C GLY A 145 11.86 -8.80 -9.32
N CYS A 146 10.63 -8.50 -9.76
CA CYS A 146 9.86 -9.34 -10.69
C CYS A 146 9.94 -8.88 -12.16
N ALA A 147 10.79 -7.91 -12.49
CA ALA A 147 10.74 -7.26 -13.80
C ALA A 147 11.01 -8.26 -14.95
N GLY A 148 10.00 -8.46 -15.79
CA GLY A 148 10.08 -9.36 -16.96
C GLY A 148 9.94 -10.86 -16.65
N LEU A 149 9.72 -11.22 -15.38
CA LEU A 149 9.48 -12.60 -14.93
C LEU A 149 8.00 -12.83 -14.63
N ASP A 150 7.61 -14.10 -14.53
CA ASP A 150 6.28 -14.48 -14.05
C ASP A 150 6.16 -14.13 -12.56
N GLU A 151 5.13 -13.36 -12.19
CA GLU A 151 4.93 -12.88 -10.82
C GLU A 151 4.72 -14.06 -9.85
N ASP A 152 3.99 -15.09 -10.31
CA ASP A 152 3.76 -16.32 -9.55
C ASP A 152 5.11 -17.04 -9.30
N ALA A 153 5.99 -17.10 -10.30
CA ALA A 153 7.31 -17.73 -10.16
C ALA A 153 8.24 -16.94 -9.22
N CYS A 154 8.22 -15.61 -9.26
CA CYS A 154 9.00 -14.79 -8.33
C CYS A 154 8.54 -14.97 -6.88
N TYR A 155 7.22 -15.03 -6.66
CA TYR A 155 6.66 -15.32 -5.34
C TYR A 155 7.06 -16.71 -4.84
N GLU A 156 6.88 -17.75 -5.68
CA GLU A 156 7.23 -19.13 -5.31
C GLU A 156 8.71 -19.26 -4.96
N GLN A 157 9.61 -18.67 -5.76
CA GLN A 157 11.05 -18.69 -5.48
C GLN A 157 11.41 -18.02 -4.15
N LEU A 158 10.81 -16.87 -3.85
CA LEU A 158 11.04 -16.19 -2.57
C LEU A 158 10.43 -16.98 -1.40
N ALA A 159 9.24 -17.54 -1.58
CA ALA A 159 8.58 -18.34 -0.55
C ALA A 159 9.35 -19.62 -0.23
N ASP A 160 9.85 -20.32 -1.26
CA ASP A 160 10.68 -21.51 -1.11
C ASP A 160 12.00 -21.17 -0.40
N LEU A 161 12.67 -20.07 -0.78
CA LEU A 161 13.88 -19.59 -0.10
C LEU A 161 13.63 -19.28 1.38
N VAL A 162 12.50 -18.63 1.69
CA VAL A 162 12.12 -18.28 3.06
C VAL A 162 11.81 -19.53 3.88
N ASP A 163 11.06 -20.49 3.32
CA ASP A 163 10.74 -21.76 3.97
C ASP A 163 12.01 -22.60 4.22
N GLU A 164 12.92 -22.66 3.24
CA GLU A 164 14.16 -23.44 3.32
C GLU A 164 15.15 -22.87 4.33
N LEU A 165 15.44 -21.56 4.28
CA LEU A 165 16.50 -20.94 5.08
C LEU A 165 16.02 -20.39 6.42
N PHE A 166 14.75 -20.00 6.53
CA PHE A 166 14.23 -19.27 7.69
C PHE A 166 13.04 -19.97 8.37
N GLY A 167 12.35 -20.87 7.66
CA GLY A 167 11.20 -21.65 8.13
C GLY A 167 9.88 -20.88 8.28
N ASP A 168 9.92 -19.59 8.63
CA ASP A 168 8.75 -18.72 8.68
C ASP A 168 9.10 -17.28 8.29
N GLY A 169 8.18 -16.59 7.64
CA GLY A 169 8.35 -15.23 7.19
C GLY A 169 7.09 -14.69 6.52
N ARG A 170 6.93 -13.37 6.55
CA ARG A 170 5.81 -12.71 5.87
C ARG A 170 6.25 -12.09 4.56
N VAL A 171 5.59 -12.48 3.47
CA VAL A 171 5.84 -11.92 2.13
C VAL A 171 4.83 -10.81 1.82
N TYR A 172 5.35 -9.66 1.39
CA TYR A 172 4.62 -8.49 0.94
C TYR A 172 4.84 -8.28 -0.55
N GLY A 173 3.81 -7.89 -1.28
CA GLY A 173 3.90 -7.55 -2.71
C GLY A 173 3.90 -6.04 -2.92
N LEU A 174 4.92 -5.53 -3.61
CA LEU A 174 4.98 -4.14 -4.04
C LEU A 174 4.28 -4.02 -5.40
N THR A 175 3.18 -3.27 -5.46
CA THR A 175 2.47 -2.98 -6.71
C THR A 175 2.48 -1.47 -6.99
N ARG A 176 2.58 -1.11 -8.27
CA ARG A 176 2.38 0.27 -8.74
C ARG A 176 1.07 0.34 -9.51
N PRO A 177 -0.04 0.76 -8.88
CA PRO A 177 -1.30 0.86 -9.58
C PRO A 177 -1.20 1.96 -10.65
N ARG A 178 -1.56 1.61 -11.90
CA ARG A 178 -1.69 2.58 -13.00
C ARG A 178 -3.06 3.24 -12.90
N VAL A 179 -3.22 4.19 -11.98
CA VAL A 179 -4.50 4.90 -11.87
C VAL A 179 -4.49 6.11 -12.78
N ALA A 180 -5.38 6.12 -13.77
CA ALA A 180 -5.88 7.32 -14.41
C ALA A 180 -7.36 7.42 -14.03
N ALA A 181 -7.76 8.52 -13.40
CA ALA A 181 -9.14 8.77 -13.02
C ALA A 181 -9.72 9.82 -13.96
N PHE A 182 -10.84 9.49 -14.60
CA PHE A 182 -11.69 10.43 -15.30
C PHE A 182 -12.91 10.66 -14.41
N TYR A 183 -13.22 11.92 -14.15
CA TYR A 183 -14.41 12.30 -13.41
C TYR A 183 -15.43 12.79 -14.44
N ASP A 184 -16.56 12.10 -14.53
CA ASP A 184 -17.72 12.58 -15.27
C ASP A 184 -18.41 13.65 -14.40
N PHE A 185 -18.52 14.87 -14.94
CA PHE A 185 -19.18 15.99 -14.27
C PHE A 185 -20.66 16.11 -14.69
N GLY A 186 -21.18 15.12 -15.42
CA GLY A 186 -22.48 15.17 -16.06
C GLY A 186 -22.43 15.95 -17.38
N PRO A 187 -23.51 15.91 -18.18
CA PRO A 187 -23.62 16.74 -19.37
C PRO A 187 -23.54 18.21 -18.99
N VAL A 188 -22.83 19.02 -19.80
CA VAL A 188 -22.90 20.48 -19.71
C VAL A 188 -24.35 20.85 -19.96
N LEU A 189 -25.09 21.17 -18.90
CA LEU A 189 -26.48 21.61 -19.03
C LEU A 189 -26.48 22.95 -19.77
N GLU A 190 -26.87 22.92 -21.04
CA GLU A 190 -27.31 24.13 -21.73
C GLU A 190 -28.52 24.66 -20.95
N SER A 191 -28.29 25.76 -20.24
CA SER A 191 -29.31 26.40 -19.44
C SER A 191 -30.29 27.08 -20.38
N GLU A 192 -31.35 26.39 -20.80
CA GLU A 192 -32.59 27.03 -21.23
C GLU A 192 -33.75 26.04 -21.41
N GLY A 193 -34.88 26.34 -20.77
CA GLY A 193 -36.19 25.79 -21.14
C GLY A 193 -36.85 24.94 -20.06
N GLY A 194 -37.66 25.59 -19.22
CA GLY A 194 -38.36 24.98 -18.10
C GLY A 194 -39.23 23.76 -18.43
N GLY A 195 -39.30 22.84 -17.48
CA GLY A 195 -40.24 21.73 -17.43
C GLY A 195 -40.33 21.19 -16.02
N GLU A 196 -41.53 21.20 -15.45
CA GLU A 196 -41.83 20.75 -14.10
C GLU A 196 -41.48 19.28 -13.87
N GLY A 197 -40.76 19.00 -12.78
CA GLY A 197 -40.94 17.81 -11.94
C GLY A 197 -40.43 16.47 -12.48
N SER A 198 -39.17 16.15 -12.19
CA SER A 198 -38.83 14.83 -11.65
C SER A 198 -37.66 14.96 -10.67
N ASP A 199 -37.81 14.28 -9.53
CA ASP A 199 -36.83 14.18 -8.44
C ASP A 199 -35.79 13.10 -8.82
N ASP A 200 -35.17 13.26 -9.99
CA ASP A 200 -34.14 12.36 -10.49
C ASP A 200 -32.77 12.91 -10.06
N GLU A 201 -32.35 12.56 -8.84
CA GLU A 201 -30.95 12.69 -8.45
C GLU A 201 -30.10 11.92 -9.48
N PRO A 202 -29.16 12.57 -10.19
CA PRO A 202 -28.29 11.88 -11.12
C PRO A 202 -27.41 10.92 -10.32
N GLY A 203 -27.71 9.63 -10.43
CA GLY A 203 -26.91 8.57 -9.83
C GLY A 203 -25.51 8.64 -10.42
N ILE A 204 -24.52 8.94 -9.57
CA ILE A 204 -23.11 8.86 -9.93
C ILE A 204 -22.82 7.40 -10.25
N GLU A 205 -22.79 7.05 -11.53
CA GLU A 205 -22.45 5.71 -11.99
C GLU A 205 -20.92 5.60 -12.01
N VAL A 206 -20.34 5.21 -10.87
CA VAL A 206 -18.91 4.97 -10.76
C VAL A 206 -18.58 3.68 -11.51
N ASP A 207 -17.88 3.82 -12.65
CA ASP A 207 -17.32 2.68 -13.37
C ASP A 207 -16.21 2.02 -12.54
N ASN A 208 -16.58 0.96 -11.81
CA ASN A 208 -15.65 0.14 -11.03
C ASN A 208 -14.89 -0.89 -11.88
N SER A 209 -15.01 -0.86 -13.23
CA SER A 209 -14.33 -1.83 -14.11
C SER A 209 -12.80 -1.68 -14.13
N LEU A 210 -12.29 -0.50 -13.73
CA LEU A 210 -10.85 -0.19 -13.58
C LEU A 210 -10.13 -1.00 -12.47
N GLY A 211 -10.86 -1.80 -11.67
CA GLY A 211 -10.31 -2.66 -10.61
C GLY A 211 -10.34 -4.17 -10.89
N SER A 212 -10.70 -4.61 -12.10
CA SER A 212 -10.86 -6.03 -12.43
C SER A 212 -9.56 -6.77 -12.82
N GLU A 213 -8.50 -6.03 -13.14
CA GLU A 213 -7.16 -6.58 -13.33
C GLU A 213 -6.49 -6.77 -11.97
N SER A 214 -6.05 -8.00 -11.69
CA SER A 214 -5.23 -8.27 -10.51
C SER A 214 -4.03 -7.30 -10.48
N PRO A 215 -3.67 -6.74 -9.31
CA PRO A 215 -2.53 -5.84 -9.21
C PRO A 215 -1.28 -6.56 -9.72
N ARG A 216 -0.55 -5.92 -10.65
CA ARG A 216 0.75 -6.41 -11.10
C ARG A 216 1.81 -6.07 -10.06
N PHE A 217 2.55 -7.07 -9.59
CA PHE A 217 3.61 -6.89 -8.62
C PHE A 217 4.96 -6.62 -9.30
N GLU A 218 5.66 -5.58 -8.85
CA GLU A 218 6.98 -5.22 -9.35
C GLU A 218 8.11 -5.87 -8.54
N ALA A 219 7.85 -6.18 -7.26
CA ALA A 219 8.75 -6.87 -6.36
C ALA A 219 7.98 -7.56 -5.24
N PHE A 220 8.61 -8.58 -4.65
CA PHE A 220 8.19 -9.15 -3.38
C PHE A 220 9.25 -8.88 -2.31
N VAL A 221 8.78 -8.63 -1.09
CA VAL A 221 9.62 -8.39 0.10
C VAL A 221 9.22 -9.38 1.16
N ALA A 222 10.12 -10.28 1.56
CA ALA A 222 9.94 -11.15 2.70
C ALA A 222 10.54 -10.50 3.94
N VAL A 223 9.79 -10.42 5.03
CA VAL A 223 10.30 -10.00 6.34
C VAL A 223 10.26 -11.19 7.30
N ILE A 224 11.43 -11.51 7.84
CA ILE A 224 11.69 -12.59 8.78
C ILE A 224 12.04 -11.97 10.14
N GLY A 225 11.44 -12.52 11.20
CA GLY A 225 11.64 -12.07 12.58
C GLY A 225 10.33 -11.65 13.24
N ARG A 226 10.40 -11.28 14.53
CA ARG A 226 9.20 -10.91 15.32
C ARG A 226 8.65 -9.53 15.01
N ARG A 227 9.49 -8.63 14.48
CA ARG A 227 9.10 -7.27 14.12
C ARG A 227 8.68 -7.27 12.66
N LEU A 228 7.37 -7.29 12.44
CA LEU A 228 6.78 -7.22 11.11
C LEU A 228 6.26 -5.80 10.84
N PRO A 229 6.40 -5.28 9.61
CA PRO A 229 5.69 -4.08 9.17
C PRO A 229 4.18 -4.24 9.34
N SER A 230 3.47 -3.10 9.38
CA SER A 230 2.02 -3.03 9.55
C SER A 230 1.26 -4.00 8.62
N GLU A 231 0.23 -4.65 9.17
CA GLU A 231 -0.63 -5.53 8.38
C GLU A 231 -1.51 -4.73 7.42
N GLY A 232 -1.79 -5.27 6.23
CA GLY A 232 -2.67 -4.64 5.25
C GLY A 232 -1.93 -3.89 4.14
N VAL A 233 -2.60 -2.88 3.56
CA VAL A 233 -2.08 -2.10 2.43
C VAL A 233 -1.36 -0.87 2.95
N THR A 234 -0.07 -0.73 2.64
CA THR A 234 0.72 0.47 2.94
C THR A 234 0.95 1.26 1.67
N PHE A 235 0.51 2.52 1.66
CA PHE A 235 0.78 3.45 0.56
C PHE A 235 2.09 4.17 0.82
N VAL A 236 3.01 4.06 -0.13
CA VAL A 236 4.33 4.69 -0.06
C VAL A 236 4.41 5.78 -1.11
N GLU A 237 4.65 7.01 -0.68
CA GLU A 237 4.79 8.15 -1.58
C GLU A 237 6.17 8.10 -2.25
N VAL A 238 6.21 7.64 -3.50
CA VAL A 238 7.44 7.68 -4.31
C VAL A 238 7.50 9.03 -5.01
N ALA A 239 8.57 9.78 -4.77
CA ALA A 239 8.79 11.08 -5.40
C ALA A 239 8.62 10.99 -6.93
N GLY A 240 7.66 11.76 -7.45
CA GLY A 240 7.45 11.87 -8.89
C GLY A 240 8.70 12.46 -9.52
N GLY A 241 9.44 11.64 -10.27
CA GLY A 241 10.47 12.15 -11.17
C GLY A 241 9.78 13.02 -12.21
N GLY A 242 9.77 14.32 -11.97
CA GLY A 242 9.23 15.29 -12.90
C GLY A 242 10.10 15.32 -14.14
N GLU A 243 9.57 14.81 -15.25
CA GLU A 243 9.83 15.46 -16.54
C GLU A 243 9.16 16.83 -16.52
N ARG A 244 9.72 17.75 -15.74
CA ARG A 244 9.57 19.18 -16.01
C ARG A 244 10.69 19.50 -16.98
N GLN A 245 10.46 19.19 -18.25
CA GLN A 245 11.11 19.91 -19.32
C GLN A 245 10.54 21.34 -19.23
N VAL A 246 11.07 22.13 -18.29
CA VAL A 246 11.02 23.59 -18.38
C VAL A 246 11.88 23.89 -19.59
N ALA A 247 11.25 23.84 -20.76
CA ALA A 247 11.71 24.61 -21.89
C ALA A 247 11.84 26.04 -21.34
N ALA A 248 13.09 26.47 -21.23
CA ALA A 248 13.45 27.84 -21.00
C ALA A 248 12.89 28.66 -22.18
N SER A 249 11.63 29.06 -22.06
CA SER A 249 11.08 30.16 -22.82
C SER A 249 11.32 31.41 -22.01
N ALA A 250 12.11 32.29 -22.62
CA ALA A 250 12.53 33.59 -22.13
C ALA A 250 11.36 34.43 -21.56
N PRO A 251 11.65 35.41 -20.67
CA PRO A 251 10.65 36.29 -20.11
C PRO A 251 10.18 37.27 -21.20
N GLY A 252 8.89 37.22 -21.53
CA GLY A 252 8.29 38.15 -22.46
C GLY A 252 6.78 37.97 -22.58
N SER A 253 6.06 38.97 -22.05
CA SER A 253 4.67 39.34 -22.38
C SER A 253 3.51 38.58 -21.72
N SER A 254 2.85 39.34 -20.83
CA SER A 254 1.39 39.47 -20.64
C SER A 254 0.54 38.20 -20.48
N ALA A 255 0.27 37.84 -19.22
CA ALA A 255 -0.95 37.15 -18.80
C ALA A 255 -1.14 37.38 -17.29
N GLY A 256 -1.66 38.55 -16.92
CA GLY A 256 -2.11 38.86 -15.57
C GLY A 256 -3.63 38.77 -15.51
N SER A 257 -4.16 37.84 -14.71
CA SER A 257 -5.44 37.95 -13.96
C SER A 257 -5.92 36.57 -13.45
N SER A 258 -5.73 35.45 -14.18
CA SER A 258 -6.36 34.15 -13.81
C SER A 258 -5.63 33.32 -12.73
N ALA A 259 -4.32 33.51 -12.53
CA ALA A 259 -3.52 32.61 -11.67
C ALA A 259 -3.80 32.74 -10.16
N GLY A 260 -4.36 33.87 -9.71
CA GLY A 260 -4.70 34.07 -8.29
C GLY A 260 -6.00 33.36 -7.90
N ASP A 261 -7.01 33.44 -8.77
CA ASP A 261 -8.33 32.88 -8.51
C ASP A 261 -8.33 31.35 -8.65
N GLU A 262 -7.54 30.81 -9.59
CA GLU A 262 -7.24 29.37 -9.70
C GLU A 262 -6.56 28.83 -8.43
N GLY A 263 -5.67 29.61 -7.81
CA GLY A 263 -5.00 29.24 -6.55
C GLY A 263 -5.96 29.20 -5.35
N ALA A 264 -6.87 30.17 -5.25
CA ALA A 264 -7.90 30.18 -4.21
C ALA A 264 -8.95 29.07 -4.42
N ALA A 265 -9.33 28.79 -5.67
CA ALA A 265 -10.20 27.67 -6.03
C ALA A 265 -9.57 26.31 -5.66
N ALA A 266 -8.27 26.13 -5.92
CA ALA A 266 -7.54 24.93 -5.53
C ALA A 266 -7.48 24.74 -4.00
N LEU A 267 -7.26 25.83 -3.24
CA LEU A 267 -7.27 25.77 -1.76
C LEU A 267 -8.67 25.48 -1.19
N ARG A 268 -9.73 26.00 -1.81
CA ARG A 268 -11.13 25.67 -1.46
C ARG A 268 -11.43 24.20 -1.72
N ALA A 269 -10.96 23.66 -2.85
CA ALA A 269 -11.11 22.24 -3.18
C ALA A 269 -10.36 21.34 -2.18
N GLN A 270 -9.13 21.69 -1.80
CA GLN A 270 -8.36 20.98 -0.77
C GLN A 270 -9.03 21.03 0.61
N LEU A 271 -9.63 22.17 0.99
CA LEU A 271 -10.37 22.29 2.23
C LEU A 271 -11.65 21.42 2.21
N ALA A 272 -12.39 21.42 1.10
CA ALA A 272 -13.58 20.58 0.93
C ALA A 272 -13.25 19.08 0.92
N GLU A 273 -12.09 18.69 0.37
CA GLU A 273 -11.60 17.31 0.42
C GLU A 273 -11.16 16.90 1.83
N ALA A 274 -10.46 17.79 2.56
CA ALA A 274 -10.09 17.55 3.96
C ALA A 274 -11.33 17.44 4.87
N GLN A 275 -12.37 18.25 4.64
CA GLN A 275 -13.65 18.15 5.34
C GLN A 275 -14.34 16.81 5.07
N ARG A 276 -14.43 16.40 3.80
CA ARG A 276 -15.00 15.10 3.44
C ARG A 276 -14.24 13.92 4.05
N ARG A 277 -12.90 14.00 4.12
CA ARG A 277 -12.09 12.99 4.83
C ARG A 277 -12.39 12.94 6.33
N GLY A 278 -12.58 14.11 6.97
CA GLY A 278 -12.98 14.18 8.37
C GLY A 278 -14.37 13.59 8.62
N ASP A 279 -15.33 13.88 7.75
CA ASP A 279 -16.69 13.35 7.85
C ASP A 279 -16.72 11.82 7.67
N LEU A 280 -15.95 11.28 6.71
CA LEU A 280 -15.80 9.83 6.52
C LEU A 280 -15.21 9.14 7.77
N GLN A 281 -14.18 9.73 8.38
CA GLN A 281 -13.60 9.18 9.61
C GLN A 281 -14.56 9.27 10.80
N ALA A 282 -15.41 10.30 10.86
CA ALA A 282 -16.45 10.39 11.87
C ALA A 282 -17.52 9.29 11.70
N ILE A 283 -17.90 8.99 10.45
CA ILE A 283 -18.81 7.89 10.12
C ILE A 283 -18.19 6.54 10.47
N GLU A 284 -16.92 6.29 10.10
CA GLU A 284 -16.19 5.07 10.45
C GLU A 284 -16.11 4.87 11.97
N ARG A 285 -15.84 5.96 12.71
CA ARG A 285 -15.84 5.92 14.18
C ARG A 285 -17.21 5.59 14.74
N GLN A 286 -18.28 6.14 14.18
CA GLN A 286 -19.65 5.83 14.60
C GLN A 286 -20.00 4.37 14.31
N GLU A 287 -19.65 3.85 13.13
CA GLU A 287 -19.89 2.44 12.76
C GLU A 287 -19.12 1.47 13.68
N LEU A 288 -17.89 1.81 14.07
CA LEU A 288 -17.12 1.02 15.03
C LEU A 288 -17.74 1.05 16.44
N LEU A 289 -18.32 2.18 16.85
CA LEU A 289 -19.05 2.28 18.12
C LEU A 289 -20.33 1.43 18.10
N GLU A 290 -21.10 1.47 17.02
CA GLU A 290 -22.31 0.66 16.84
C GLU A 290 -21.99 -0.85 16.84
N LYS A 291 -20.89 -1.26 16.18
CA LYS A 291 -20.41 -2.64 16.21
C LYS A 291 -19.99 -3.09 17.61
N LEU A 292 -19.39 -2.19 18.39
CA LEU A 292 -18.98 -2.46 19.76
C LEU A 292 -20.21 -2.64 20.67
N GLU A 293 -21.19 -1.74 20.58
CA GLU A 293 -22.47 -1.84 21.32
C GLU A 293 -23.19 -3.17 21.00
N LEU A 294 -23.29 -3.53 19.72
CA LEU A 294 -23.91 -4.79 19.29
C LEU A 294 -23.15 -6.03 19.79
N ALA A 295 -21.81 -5.96 19.87
CA ALA A 295 -21.00 -7.05 20.43
C ALA A 295 -21.18 -7.17 21.95
N GLU A 296 -21.27 -6.04 22.67
CA GLU A 296 -21.51 -6.00 24.12
C GLU A 296 -22.90 -6.54 24.48
N ASP A 297 -23.95 -6.14 23.76
CA ASP A 297 -25.31 -6.68 23.93
C ASP A 297 -25.36 -8.20 23.70
N ARG A 298 -24.60 -8.69 22.72
CA ARG A 298 -24.54 -10.12 22.41
C ARG A 298 -23.82 -10.92 23.50
N ILE A 299 -22.78 -10.36 24.11
CA ILE A 299 -22.12 -10.99 25.27
C ILE A 299 -23.07 -11.00 26.47
N ALA A 300 -23.73 -9.88 26.78
CA ALA A 300 -24.69 -9.82 27.88
C ALA A 300 -25.83 -10.85 27.72
N SER A 301 -26.36 -11.00 26.50
CA SER A 301 -27.38 -12.03 26.22
C SER A 301 -26.84 -13.46 26.38
N LEU A 302 -25.59 -13.72 25.99
CA LEU A 302 -24.97 -15.04 26.16
C LEU A 302 -24.68 -15.35 27.64
N GLU A 303 -24.21 -14.36 28.40
CA GLU A 303 -24.02 -14.46 29.86
C GLU A 303 -25.35 -14.76 30.57
N GLU A 304 -26.45 -14.08 30.21
CA GLU A 304 -27.79 -14.38 30.75
C GLU A 304 -28.24 -15.81 30.40
N THR A 305 -27.99 -16.29 29.17
CA THR A 305 -28.33 -17.69 28.81
C THR A 305 -27.48 -18.74 29.53
N LEU A 306 -26.24 -18.41 29.90
CA LEU A 306 -25.37 -19.27 30.68
C LEU A 306 -25.81 -19.30 32.15
N GLU A 307 -26.19 -18.16 32.72
CA GLU A 307 -26.65 -18.04 34.11
C GLU A 307 -28.00 -18.75 34.32
N VAL A 308 -28.95 -18.63 33.38
CA VAL A 308 -30.24 -19.33 33.44
C VAL A 308 -30.08 -20.86 33.25
N GLY A 309 -29.04 -21.30 32.54
CA GLY A 309 -28.74 -22.72 32.32
C GLY A 309 -28.19 -23.45 33.56
N ASP A 310 -27.63 -22.72 34.53
CA ASP A 310 -27.05 -23.29 35.76
C ASP A 310 -28.09 -23.50 36.89
N ASP A 311 -29.30 -22.91 36.78
CA ASP A 311 -30.33 -22.90 37.82
C ASP A 311 -31.49 -23.91 37.63
N GLU A 312 -31.52 -24.69 36.54
CA GLU A 312 -32.45 -25.84 36.40
C GLU A 312 -31.78 -27.16 36.83
N PRO A 313 -32.09 -27.72 38.03
CA PRO A 313 -31.65 -29.07 38.38
C PRO A 313 -32.53 -30.10 37.65
N SER A 314 -32.22 -30.37 36.37
CA SER A 314 -32.85 -31.43 35.59
C SER A 314 -31.80 -32.45 35.15
N GLY A 315 -32.02 -33.71 35.55
CA GLY A 315 -31.04 -34.77 35.53
C GLY A 315 -30.63 -35.32 34.16
N GLU A 316 -29.51 -36.03 34.22
CA GLU A 316 -29.01 -37.01 33.25
C GLU A 316 -28.46 -36.48 31.91
N ALA A 317 -27.18 -36.08 31.97
CA ALA A 317 -26.11 -36.55 31.09
C ALA A 317 -26.31 -36.41 29.56
N ASP A 318 -26.27 -35.17 29.03
CA ASP A 318 -25.66 -34.89 27.71
C ASP A 318 -25.37 -33.39 27.42
N ASP A 319 -25.32 -32.50 28.43
CA ASP A 319 -25.16 -31.03 28.19
C ASP A 319 -23.72 -30.49 28.23
N SER A 320 -22.71 -31.29 28.59
CA SER A 320 -21.29 -30.89 28.49
C SER A 320 -20.86 -30.37 27.12
N PRO A 321 -21.19 -31.02 25.97
CA PRO A 321 -20.79 -30.49 24.67
C PRO A 321 -21.50 -29.17 24.30
N ARG A 322 -22.64 -28.85 24.92
CA ARG A 322 -23.34 -27.58 24.72
C ARG A 322 -22.71 -26.45 25.54
N LEU A 323 -22.31 -26.73 26.76
CA LEU A 323 -21.57 -25.80 27.61
C LEU A 323 -20.19 -25.47 27.01
N ASP A 324 -19.46 -26.49 26.54
CA ASP A 324 -18.16 -26.30 25.87
C ASP A 324 -18.30 -25.46 24.58
N ALA A 325 -19.38 -25.68 23.81
CA ALA A 325 -19.67 -24.89 22.62
C ALA A 325 -20.08 -23.44 22.96
N ALA A 326 -20.78 -23.21 24.07
CA ALA A 326 -21.14 -21.88 24.55
C ALA A 326 -19.90 -21.12 25.06
N LEU A 327 -19.02 -21.78 25.83
CA LEU A 327 -17.75 -21.21 26.30
C LEU A 327 -16.80 -20.89 25.13
N ALA A 328 -16.70 -21.75 24.13
CA ALA A 328 -15.90 -21.47 22.93
C ALA A 328 -16.42 -20.24 22.15
N ARG A 329 -17.74 -20.07 22.07
CA ARG A 329 -18.36 -18.89 21.46
C ARG A 329 -18.11 -17.63 22.28
N GLU A 330 -18.21 -17.71 23.60
CA GLU A 330 -17.90 -16.62 24.52
C GLU A 330 -16.44 -16.18 24.40
N GLN A 331 -15.49 -17.12 24.35
CA GLN A 331 -14.07 -16.81 24.12
C GLN A 331 -13.83 -16.16 22.75
N THR A 332 -14.49 -16.65 21.70
CA THR A 332 -14.38 -16.04 20.36
C THR A 332 -14.89 -14.60 20.36
N LEU A 333 -16.03 -14.34 21.02
CA LEU A 333 -16.59 -12.99 21.13
C LEU A 333 -15.72 -12.06 21.99
N ARG A 334 -15.11 -12.56 23.07
CA ARG A 334 -14.13 -11.78 23.85
C ARG A 334 -12.92 -11.36 23.03
N TRP A 335 -12.45 -12.25 22.15
CA TRP A 335 -11.36 -11.93 21.22
C TRP A 335 -11.78 -10.89 20.18
N GLU A 336 -12.98 -11.04 19.59
CA GLU A 336 -13.53 -10.05 18.64
C GLU A 336 -13.72 -8.68 19.30
N LEU A 337 -14.18 -8.64 20.55
CA LEU A 337 -14.35 -7.40 21.31
C LEU A 337 -13.00 -6.76 21.63
N ALA A 338 -11.99 -7.54 22.05
CA ALA A 338 -10.64 -7.04 22.24
C ALA A 338 -10.05 -6.46 20.95
N ARG A 339 -10.30 -7.11 19.80
CA ARG A 339 -9.89 -6.63 18.49
C ARG A 339 -10.57 -5.31 18.11
N LEU A 340 -11.90 -5.25 18.23
CA LEU A 340 -12.68 -4.03 17.93
C LEU A 340 -12.31 -2.87 18.85
N ARG A 341 -12.03 -3.14 20.14
CA ARG A 341 -11.49 -2.13 21.06
C ARG A 341 -10.13 -1.61 20.62
N GLY A 342 -9.24 -2.48 20.15
CA GLY A 342 -7.95 -2.10 19.59
C GLY A 342 -8.08 -1.28 18.29
N GLU A 343 -8.98 -1.68 17.38
CA GLU A 343 -9.29 -0.93 16.15
C GLU A 343 -9.86 0.47 16.47
N LEU A 344 -10.74 0.57 17.47
CA LEU A 344 -11.29 1.84 17.93
C LEU A 344 -10.25 2.71 18.66
N GLU A 345 -9.37 2.11 19.45
CA GLU A 345 -8.26 2.83 20.10
C GLU A 345 -7.26 3.35 19.06
N LEU A 346 -6.96 2.58 18.01
CA LEU A 346 -6.15 3.03 16.88
C LEU A 346 -6.82 4.16 16.09
N ALA A 347 -8.14 4.05 15.85
CA ALA A 347 -8.92 5.11 15.20
C ALA A 347 -8.99 6.39 16.06
N GLN A 348 -9.04 6.26 17.39
CA GLN A 348 -8.98 7.39 18.33
C GLN A 348 -7.57 7.97 18.51
N ALA A 349 -6.54 7.13 18.41
CA ALA A 349 -5.14 7.53 18.52
C ALA A 349 -4.63 8.26 17.28
N ARG A 350 -5.33 8.17 16.14
CA ARG A 350 -5.07 9.02 14.98
C ARG A 350 -5.38 10.47 15.39
N PRO A 351 -4.38 11.37 15.48
CA PRO A 351 -4.52 12.60 16.23
C PRO A 351 -5.52 13.53 15.55
N VAL A 352 -6.72 13.63 16.13
CA VAL A 352 -7.73 14.64 15.79
C VAL A 352 -7.10 16.04 15.86
N GLU A 353 -6.17 16.26 16.80
CA GLU A 353 -5.39 17.50 16.91
C GLU A 353 -4.52 17.80 15.68
N ALA A 354 -3.99 16.78 15.00
CA ALA A 354 -3.22 16.98 13.77
C ALA A 354 -4.14 17.33 12.60
N LEU A 355 -5.29 16.68 12.48
CA LEU A 355 -6.30 16.98 11.46
C LEU A 355 -6.94 18.36 11.70
N GLU A 356 -7.20 18.72 12.96
CA GLU A 356 -7.68 20.05 13.34
C GLU A 356 -6.62 21.14 13.11
N ALA A 357 -5.33 20.85 13.37
CA ALA A 357 -4.23 21.75 13.06
C ALA A 357 -4.03 21.93 11.54
N GLU A 358 -4.19 20.87 10.76
CA GLU A 358 -4.17 20.91 9.30
C GLU A 358 -5.36 21.72 8.74
N LEU A 359 -6.57 21.50 9.25
CA LEU A 359 -7.75 22.29 8.89
C LEU A 359 -7.60 23.76 9.29
N ALA A 360 -7.06 24.05 10.47
CA ALA A 360 -6.75 25.41 10.89
C ALA A 360 -5.68 26.05 9.99
N GLY A 361 -4.65 25.30 9.61
CA GLY A 361 -3.59 25.74 8.71
C GLY A 361 -4.09 26.01 7.29
N LEU A 362 -4.96 25.15 6.76
CA LEU A 362 -5.57 25.33 5.44
C LEU A 362 -6.55 26.51 5.42
N ARG A 363 -7.35 26.71 6.49
CA ARG A 363 -8.19 27.90 6.65
C ARG A 363 -7.39 29.19 6.70
N ALA A 364 -6.26 29.20 7.42
CA ALA A 364 -5.38 30.35 7.48
C ALA A 364 -4.76 30.67 6.10
N LYS A 365 -4.31 29.64 5.36
CA LYS A 365 -3.77 29.78 4.00
C LYS A 365 -4.82 30.33 3.01
N LEU A 366 -6.05 29.81 3.09
CA LEU A 366 -7.16 30.28 2.27
C LEU A 366 -7.50 31.75 2.58
N GLN A 367 -7.57 32.11 3.86
CA GLN A 367 -7.81 33.51 4.27
C GLN A 367 -6.70 34.46 3.77
N THR A 368 -5.44 34.03 3.80
CA THR A 368 -4.33 34.83 3.24
C THR A 368 -4.38 34.96 1.73
N ALA A 369 -4.80 33.90 1.01
CA ALA A 369 -4.96 33.93 -0.44
C ALA A 369 -6.14 34.82 -0.87
N GLU A 370 -7.27 34.75 -0.15
CA GLU A 370 -8.43 35.61 -0.39
C GLU A 370 -8.14 37.09 -0.09
N ALA A 371 -7.38 37.39 0.97
CA ALA A 371 -6.94 38.75 1.27
C ALA A 371 -6.00 39.31 0.18
N ALA A 372 -5.11 38.48 -0.37
CA ALA A 372 -4.21 38.88 -1.46
C ALA A 372 -4.97 39.11 -2.78
N LEU A 373 -6.02 38.34 -3.05
CA LEU A 373 -6.92 38.55 -4.17
C LEU A 373 -7.73 39.85 -4.02
N ALA A 374 -8.28 40.10 -2.83
CA ALA A 374 -9.04 41.31 -2.55
C ALA A 374 -8.18 42.58 -2.73
N SER A 375 -6.92 42.58 -2.26
CA SER A 375 -6.01 43.72 -2.46
C SER A 375 -5.62 43.95 -3.93
N ARG A 376 -5.73 42.91 -4.76
CA ARG A 376 -5.40 42.97 -6.20
C ARG A 376 -6.59 43.45 -7.03
N ALA A 377 -7.81 43.06 -6.66
CA ALA A 377 -9.03 43.58 -7.26
C ALA A 377 -9.18 45.10 -7.06
N ASP A 378 -8.75 45.63 -5.90
CA ASP A 378 -8.71 47.08 -5.65
C ASP A 378 -7.66 47.83 -6.51
N GLU A 379 -6.64 47.13 -7.06
CA GLU A 379 -5.63 47.70 -7.96
C GLU A 379 -6.06 47.63 -9.44
N ASP A 380 -6.80 46.59 -9.84
CA ASP A 380 -7.27 46.37 -11.21
C ASP A 380 -8.50 47.25 -11.57
N GLU A 381 -9.26 47.77 -10.59
CA GLU A 381 -10.42 48.67 -10.82
C GLU A 381 -10.04 50.08 -11.35
N LEU A 382 -8.75 50.34 -11.62
CA LEU A 382 -8.23 51.61 -12.13
C LEU A 382 -7.77 51.58 -13.61
N ASP A 383 -7.79 50.44 -14.31
CA ASP A 383 -7.16 50.30 -15.64
C ASP A 383 -8.06 49.78 -16.77
N ASP A 384 -9.37 49.58 -16.56
CA ASP A 384 -10.30 49.07 -17.59
C ASP A 384 -11.22 50.17 -18.18
N GLU A 385 -10.66 51.01 -19.05
CA GLU A 385 -11.37 51.64 -20.17
C GLU A 385 -10.54 51.40 -21.44
N ASP A 386 -10.86 50.37 -22.23
CA ASP A 386 -10.96 50.43 -23.71
C ASP A 386 -11.06 49.03 -24.37
N ASP A 387 -12.10 48.88 -25.21
CA ASP A 387 -12.24 48.07 -26.43
C ASP A 387 -11.78 46.60 -26.46
N PHE A 388 -12.70 45.67 -26.80
CA PHE A 388 -12.77 45.08 -28.15
C PHE A 388 -13.93 44.09 -28.35
N ASP A 389 -14.61 44.24 -29.49
CA ASP A 389 -15.70 43.43 -30.07
C ASP A 389 -15.23 42.13 -30.77
N ASP A 390 -16.23 41.28 -31.03
CA ASP A 390 -16.45 40.35 -32.16
C ASP A 390 -16.03 38.85 -32.08
N ASP A 391 -17.10 38.02 -32.01
CA ASP A 391 -17.48 36.89 -32.87
C ASP A 391 -16.50 35.74 -33.19
N PHE A 392 -16.92 34.49 -32.90
CA PHE A 392 -16.96 33.39 -33.88
C PHE A 392 -17.72 32.12 -33.38
N ASP A 393 -18.64 31.64 -34.23
CA ASP A 393 -19.57 30.50 -34.11
C ASP A 393 -18.97 29.09 -34.31
N ASP A 394 -19.67 28.10 -33.71
CA ASP A 394 -20.05 26.70 -34.10
C ASP A 394 -19.06 25.69 -34.74
N GLU A 395 -19.11 24.41 -34.29
CA GLU A 395 -19.88 23.29 -34.91
C GLU A 395 -19.49 21.90 -34.30
N LEU A 396 -20.50 21.06 -33.98
CA LEU A 396 -20.45 19.71 -33.37
C LEU A 396 -20.46 18.58 -34.44
N ASP A 397 -19.96 17.38 -34.10
CA ASP A 397 -20.15 16.14 -34.90
C ASP A 397 -20.34 14.89 -34.02
N ASP A 398 -21.32 14.06 -34.39
CA ASP A 398 -21.93 12.95 -33.63
C ASP A 398 -21.55 11.57 -34.20
N GLY A 399 -21.34 10.55 -33.35
CA GLY A 399 -21.01 9.18 -33.77
C GLY A 399 -21.65 8.06 -32.93
N GLU A 400 -22.60 7.34 -33.53
CA GLU A 400 -23.53 6.35 -32.97
C GLU A 400 -22.96 4.90 -32.82
N LEU A 401 -23.37 4.18 -31.77
CA LEU A 401 -23.00 2.79 -31.41
C LEU A 401 -24.17 1.81 -31.66
N THR A 402 -23.88 0.59 -32.14
CA THR A 402 -24.88 -0.49 -32.26
C THR A 402 -24.46 -1.78 -31.53
N LEU A 403 -25.38 -2.30 -30.69
CA LEU A 403 -25.25 -3.50 -29.86
C LEU A 403 -26.14 -4.62 -30.39
N ILE A 404 -25.60 -5.83 -30.58
CA ILE A 404 -26.37 -7.04 -30.97
C ILE A 404 -26.31 -8.06 -29.84
N VAL A 405 -27.49 -8.43 -29.32
CA VAL A 405 -27.68 -9.49 -28.31
C VAL A 405 -28.43 -10.65 -28.96
N GLU A 406 -27.80 -11.81 -29.10
CA GLU A 406 -28.48 -13.07 -29.46
C GLU A 406 -28.41 -14.08 -28.31
N THR A 407 -29.58 -14.63 -27.96
CA THR A 407 -29.78 -15.62 -26.91
C THR A 407 -29.85 -17.03 -27.51
N ALA A 408 -28.93 -17.93 -27.12
CA ALA A 408 -28.92 -19.31 -27.61
C ALA A 408 -28.78 -20.35 -26.48
N GLN A 409 -29.56 -21.42 -26.59
CA GLN A 409 -29.62 -22.56 -25.65
C GLN A 409 -28.23 -23.21 -25.42
N PRO A 410 -27.97 -23.73 -24.20
CA PRO A 410 -26.62 -24.15 -23.81
C PRO A 410 -26.15 -25.38 -24.60
N SER A 411 -25.05 -25.21 -25.32
CA SER A 411 -24.41 -26.26 -26.12
C SER A 411 -23.94 -27.44 -25.26
N SER A 412 -23.80 -28.63 -25.87
CA SER A 412 -23.32 -29.84 -25.21
C SER A 412 -21.89 -29.75 -24.64
N ALA A 413 -21.14 -28.70 -24.99
CA ALA A 413 -19.86 -28.35 -24.39
C ALA A 413 -20.05 -27.67 -23.01
N ARG A 414 -21.04 -26.79 -22.88
CA ARG A 414 -21.41 -26.11 -21.63
C ARG A 414 -21.90 -27.10 -20.57
N LEU A 415 -22.65 -28.13 -20.99
CA LEU A 415 -23.06 -29.24 -20.11
C LEU A 415 -21.86 -30.09 -19.61
N ARG A 416 -20.79 -30.21 -20.40
CA ARG A 416 -19.58 -30.94 -19.98
C ARG A 416 -18.70 -30.09 -19.06
N HIS A 417 -18.63 -28.78 -19.33
CA HIS A 417 -18.00 -27.81 -18.44
C HIS A 417 -18.66 -27.82 -17.06
N TRP A 418 -19.99 -27.75 -17.02
CA TRP A 418 -20.77 -27.76 -15.79
C TRP A 418 -20.59 -29.05 -14.97
N LYS A 419 -20.50 -30.22 -15.63
CA LYS A 419 -20.21 -31.49 -14.94
C LYS A 419 -18.80 -31.56 -14.33
N ARG A 420 -17.79 -30.97 -14.99
CA ARG A 420 -16.43 -30.87 -14.42
C ARG A 420 -16.38 -29.87 -13.26
N ALA A 421 -17.01 -28.72 -13.42
CA ALA A 421 -17.11 -27.69 -12.39
C ALA A 421 -17.75 -28.23 -11.11
N ARG A 422 -18.86 -28.97 -11.25
CA ARG A 422 -19.53 -29.62 -10.11
C ARG A 422 -18.63 -30.63 -9.40
N GLY A 423 -17.87 -31.44 -10.13
CA GLY A 423 -16.94 -32.41 -9.52
C GLY A 423 -15.77 -31.77 -8.78
N GLN A 424 -15.34 -30.59 -9.23
CA GLN A 424 -14.27 -29.82 -8.59
C GLN A 424 -14.78 -29.14 -7.30
N ILE A 425 -16.00 -28.60 -7.31
CA ILE A 425 -16.69 -28.08 -6.13
C ILE A 425 -16.91 -29.18 -5.07
N GLU A 426 -17.41 -30.35 -5.46
CA GLU A 426 -17.60 -31.48 -4.53
C GLU A 426 -16.27 -31.98 -3.92
N ARG A 427 -15.14 -31.82 -4.62
CA ARG A 427 -13.81 -32.16 -4.11
C ARG A 427 -13.30 -31.13 -3.10
N LEU A 428 -13.54 -29.84 -3.33
CA LEU A 428 -13.21 -28.75 -2.40
C LEU A 428 -14.03 -28.83 -1.11
N LEU A 429 -15.33 -29.13 -1.22
CA LEU A 429 -16.21 -29.34 -0.07
C LEU A 429 -15.73 -30.51 0.80
N ARG A 430 -15.35 -31.65 0.21
CA ARG A 430 -14.79 -32.78 0.98
C ARG A 430 -13.43 -32.48 1.62
N LYS A 431 -12.65 -31.53 1.08
CA LYS A 431 -11.37 -31.10 1.66
C LYS A 431 -11.60 -30.21 2.90
N LEU A 432 -12.61 -29.35 2.84
CA LEU A 432 -13.10 -28.55 3.98
C LEU A 432 -13.73 -29.42 5.08
N GLU A 433 -14.57 -30.39 4.73
CA GLU A 433 -15.20 -31.32 5.68
C GLU A 433 -14.20 -32.19 6.45
N ARG A 434 -12.97 -32.35 5.95
CA ARG A 434 -11.89 -33.10 6.60
C ARG A 434 -10.96 -32.23 7.44
N GLY A 435 -11.28 -30.94 7.64
CA GLY A 435 -10.49 -30.03 8.46
C GLY A 435 -9.23 -29.49 7.78
N GLY A 436 -9.11 -29.59 6.45
CA GLY A 436 -8.04 -28.92 5.72
C GLY A 436 -8.24 -27.41 5.71
N ARG A 437 -7.20 -26.64 6.11
CA ARG A 437 -7.20 -25.19 6.00
C ARG A 437 -7.03 -24.81 4.52
N LEU A 438 -8.12 -24.39 3.89
CA LEU A 438 -8.12 -23.73 2.57
C LEU A 438 -8.22 -22.24 2.85
N SER A 439 -7.25 -21.46 2.39
CA SER A 439 -7.34 -20.00 2.54
C SER A 439 -8.49 -19.46 1.68
N ALA A 440 -9.11 -18.35 2.09
CA ALA A 440 -10.20 -17.74 1.32
C ALA A 440 -9.77 -17.39 -0.12
N LEU A 441 -8.48 -17.08 -0.30
CA LEU A 441 -7.86 -16.83 -1.60
C LEU A 441 -7.72 -18.09 -2.46
N GLU A 442 -7.35 -19.23 -1.88
CA GLU A 442 -7.30 -20.50 -2.61
C GLU A 442 -8.70 -20.96 -3.06
N LEU A 443 -9.70 -20.80 -2.19
CA LEU A 443 -11.10 -21.10 -2.51
C LEU A 443 -11.60 -20.18 -3.63
N HIS A 444 -11.26 -18.89 -3.57
CA HIS A 444 -11.60 -17.92 -4.59
C HIS A 444 -10.89 -18.21 -5.92
N ARG A 445 -9.61 -18.59 -5.90
CA ARG A 445 -8.81 -18.95 -7.09
C ARG A 445 -9.36 -20.21 -7.77
N GLU A 446 -9.74 -21.22 -7.00
CA GLU A 446 -10.34 -22.44 -7.55
C GLU A 446 -11.79 -22.23 -8.05
N LEU A 447 -12.58 -21.36 -7.42
CA LEU A 447 -13.90 -20.97 -7.92
C LEU A 447 -13.80 -20.11 -9.19
N LYS A 448 -12.78 -19.25 -9.30
CA LYS A 448 -12.54 -18.42 -10.50
C LYS A 448 -12.12 -19.25 -11.71
N LYS A 449 -11.46 -20.40 -11.53
CA LYS A 449 -11.17 -21.36 -12.63
C LYS A 449 -12.43 -22.07 -13.17
N LEU A 450 -13.57 -21.94 -12.49
CA LEU A 450 -14.81 -22.66 -12.79
C LEU A 450 -15.91 -21.77 -13.42
N LEU A 451 -15.80 -20.46 -13.26
CA LEU A 451 -16.60 -19.44 -13.94
C LEU A 451 -15.96 -19.11 -15.29
#